data_AF-A0A2I8F4L8-F1
#
_entry.id   AF-A0A2I8F4L8-F1
#
_cell.length_a   1.000
_cell.length_b   1.000
_cell.length_c   1.000
_cell.angle_alpha   90.00
_cell.angle_beta   90.00
_cell.angle_gamma   90.00
#
_symmetry.space_group_name_H-M   'P 1'
#
loop_
_entity.id
_entity.type
_entity.pdbx_description
1 polymer ?
#
loop_
_entity_poly.entity_id
_entity_poly.type
_entity_poly.pdbx_seq_one_letter_code
_entity_poly.pdbx_strand_id
1 'polypeptide(L)' 'MVDEMTKAITASPEAIALERIADAAREVQAASAALERHFGVNGGAKPSALELARFAAAMQDLRDAREEFDRLLAQSRPR' A
#
# COMPACT_ATOMS: atom_id res chain seq x y z
N MET A 1 6.06 -38.59 -6.56
CA MET A 1 6.70 -37.44 -7.24
C MET A 1 5.66 -36.35 -7.51
N VAL A 2 4.89 -35.97 -6.48
CA VAL A 2 3.91 -34.86 -6.52
C VAL A 2 3.90 -34.11 -5.18
N ASP A 3 4.25 -34.78 -4.08
CA ASP A 3 4.34 -34.18 -2.73
C ASP A 3 5.41 -33.10 -2.55
N GLU A 4 6.46 -33.03 -3.37
CA GLU A 4 7.46 -31.93 -3.31
C GLU A 4 7.05 -30.69 -4.12
N MET A 5 6.14 -30.83 -5.08
CA MET A 5 5.78 -29.75 -6.00
C MET A 5 4.79 -28.75 -5.38
N THR A 6 4.17 -29.13 -4.26
CA THR A 6 3.32 -28.29 -3.40
C THR A 6 3.97 -28.02 -2.05
N LYS A 7 5.30 -27.93 -1.98
CA LYS A 7 5.91 -27.14 -0.91
C LYS A 7 5.51 -25.70 -1.23
N ALA A 8 4.42 -25.23 -0.60
CA ALA A 8 3.92 -23.88 -0.72
C ALA A 8 5.12 -22.94 -0.86
N ILE A 9 5.21 -22.23 -1.99
CA ILE A 9 6.20 -21.17 -2.15
C ILE A 9 5.74 -20.09 -1.15
N THR A 10 6.09 -20.27 0.12
CA THR A 10 5.86 -19.27 1.15
C THR A 10 6.81 -18.14 0.81
N ALA A 11 6.24 -17.06 0.29
CA ALA A 11 6.96 -15.83 0.04
C ALA A 11 7.69 -15.41 1.34
N SER A 12 8.91 -14.89 1.21
CA SER A 12 9.66 -14.43 2.39
C SER A 12 8.89 -13.33 3.12
N PRO A 13 9.11 -13.11 4.42
CA PRO A 13 8.49 -12.01 5.15
C PRO A 13 8.67 -10.66 4.46
N GLU A 14 9.84 -10.43 3.84
CA GLU A 14 10.13 -9.24 3.05
C GLU A 14 9.27 -9.15 1.78
N ALA A 15 9.05 -10.26 1.07
CA ALA A 15 8.21 -10.29 -0.12
C ALA A 15 6.74 -10.00 0.22
N ILE A 16 6.23 -10.54 1.33
CA ILE A 16 4.88 -10.26 1.83
C ILE A 16 4.75 -8.78 2.24
N ALA A 17 5.75 -8.24 2.93
CA ALA A 17 5.76 -6.83 3.32
C ALA A 17 5.82 -5.90 2.08
N LEU A 18 6.55 -6.28 1.03
CA LEU A 18 6.59 -5.53 -0.22
C LEU A 18 5.25 -5.58 -0.97
N GLU A 19 4.55 -6.72 -0.96
CA GLU A 19 3.20 -6.83 -1.51
C GLU A 19 2.23 -5.87 -0.79
N ARG A 20 2.29 -5.80 0.54
CA ARG A 20 1.49 -4.85 1.33
C ARG A 20 1.77 -3.40 0.98
N ILE A 21 3.04 -3.03 0.75
CA ILE A 21 3.40 -1.68 0.27
C ILE A 21 2.76 -1.41 -1.10
N ALA A 22 2.82 -2.37 -2.01
CA ALA A 22 2.25 -2.22 -3.34
C ALA A 22 0.73 -2.05 -3.30
N ASP A 23 0.05 -2.80 -2.44
CA ASP A 23 -1.40 -2.69 -2.23
C ASP A 23 -1.77 -1.31 -1.65
N ALA A 24 -1.08 -0.86 -0.60
CA ALA A 24 -1.32 0.45 -0.01
C ALA A 24 -1.05 1.60 -1.01
N ALA A 25 -0.02 1.46 -1.85
CA ALA A 25 0.27 2.44 -2.90
C ALA A 25 -0.86 2.51 -3.96
N ARG A 26 -1.47 1.37 -4.31
CA ARG A 26 -2.64 1.35 -5.20
C ARG A 26 -3.85 2.05 -4.58
N GLU A 27 -4.08 1.88 -3.27
CA GLU A 27 -5.15 2.61 -2.57
C GLU A 27 -4.91 4.12 -2.52
N VAL A 28 -3.67 4.56 -2.28
CA VAL A 28 -3.30 5.99 -2.36
C VAL A 28 -3.58 6.55 -3.76
N GLN A 29 -3.18 5.82 -4.80
CA GLN A 29 -3.42 6.21 -6.18
C GLN A 29 -4.93 6.32 -6.47
N ALA A 30 -5.73 5.33 -6.06
CA ALA A 30 -7.17 5.33 -6.26
C ALA A 30 -7.86 6.50 -5.52
N ALA A 31 -7.45 6.77 -4.27
CA ALA A 31 -7.97 7.90 -3.50
C ALA A 31 -7.55 9.26 -4.11
N SER A 32 -6.33 9.39 -4.62
CA SER A 32 -5.86 10.58 -5.33
C SER A 32 -6.66 10.82 -6.62
N ALA A 33 -6.88 9.78 -7.42
CA ALA A 33 -7.68 9.87 -8.64
C ALA A 33 -9.13 10.30 -8.35
N ALA A 34 -9.71 9.89 -7.21
CA ALA A 34 -11.02 10.37 -6.78
C ALA A 34 -11.01 11.88 -6.46
N LEU A 35 -9.97 12.37 -5.77
CA LEU A 35 -9.79 13.79 -5.50
C LEU A 35 -9.59 14.61 -6.79
N GLU A 36 -8.82 14.11 -7.74
CA GLU A 36 -8.53 14.78 -9.03
C GLU A 36 -9.80 15.08 -9.85
N ARG A 37 -10.85 14.26 -9.70
CA ARG A 37 -12.15 14.51 -10.37
C ARG A 37 -12.79 15.84 -9.99
N HIS A 38 -12.47 16.37 -8.81
CA HIS A 38 -12.96 17.66 -8.33
C HIS A 38 -12.24 18.85 -8.97
N PHE A 39 -11.06 18.63 -9.55
CA PHE A 39 -10.21 19.68 -10.15
C PHE A 39 -10.25 19.70 -11.69
N GLY A 40 -11.14 18.91 -12.33
CA GLY A 40 -11.28 18.83 -13.79
C GLY A 40 -11.94 20.07 -14.44
N VAL A 41 -12.27 19.99 -15.74
CA VAL A 41 -12.74 21.13 -16.58
C VAL A 41 -14.02 21.82 -16.06
N ASN A 42 -14.82 21.14 -15.23
CA ASN A 42 -15.99 21.71 -14.52
C ASN A 42 -15.70 21.99 -13.02
N GLY A 43 -14.43 22.10 -12.65
CA GLY A 43 -13.86 22.04 -11.30
C GLY A 43 -14.21 23.21 -10.39
N GLY A 44 -15.46 23.25 -9.95
CA GLY A 44 -15.93 24.14 -8.88
C GLY A 44 -16.28 23.43 -7.58
N ALA A 45 -16.26 22.09 -7.54
CA ALA A 45 -16.66 21.33 -6.35
C ALA A 45 -15.46 21.05 -5.45
N LYS A 46 -15.59 21.31 -4.14
CA LYS A 46 -14.59 20.92 -3.14
C LYS A 46 -14.73 19.41 -2.87
N PRO A 47 -13.62 18.65 -2.76
CA PRO A 47 -13.68 17.27 -2.29
C PRO A 47 -14.42 17.16 -0.96
N SER A 48 -15.21 16.12 -0.80
CA SER A 48 -15.92 15.86 0.46
C SER A 48 -14.93 15.54 1.58
N ALA A 49 -15.35 15.79 2.83
CA ALA A 49 -14.56 15.42 4.01
C ALA A 49 -14.26 13.91 4.05
N LEU A 50 -15.19 13.09 3.53
CA LEU A 50 -15.01 11.64 3.43
C LEU A 50 -13.89 11.25 2.45
N GLU A 51 -13.82 11.89 1.28
CA GLU A 51 -12.75 11.63 0.30
C GLU A 51 -11.39 12.04 0.83
N LEU A 52 -11.31 13.18 1.52
CA LEU A 52 -10.08 13.63 2.19
C LEU A 52 -9.66 12.67 3.31
N ALA A 53 -10.61 12.20 4.12
CA ALA A 53 -10.34 11.22 5.16
C ALA A 53 -9.86 9.88 4.58
N ARG A 54 -10.45 9.42 3.47
CA ARG A 54 -9.99 8.22 2.77
C ARG A 54 -8.57 8.37 2.26
N PHE A 55 -8.24 9.50 1.64
CA PHE A 55 -6.89 9.76 1.16
C PHE A 55 -5.87 9.79 2.31
N ALA A 56 -6.19 10.47 3.42
CA ALA A 56 -5.34 10.50 4.60
C ALA A 56 -5.11 9.09 5.20
N ALA A 57 -6.16 8.27 5.27
CA ALA A 57 -6.05 6.89 5.73
C ALA A 57 -5.14 6.04 4.83
N ALA A 58 -5.32 6.11 3.50
CA ALA A 58 -4.48 5.37 2.56
C ALA A 58 -2.99 5.78 2.66
N MET A 59 -2.72 7.07 2.88
CA MET A 59 -1.35 7.56 3.10
C MET A 59 -0.75 7.04 4.40
N GLN A 60 -1.55 6.94 5.47
CA GLN A 60 -1.13 6.33 6.74
C GLN A 60 -0.80 4.84 6.56
N ASP A 61 -1.67 4.10 5.87
CA ASP A 61 -1.48 2.67 5.62
C ASP A 61 -0.20 2.40 4.81
N LEU A 62 0.08 3.24 3.80
CA LEU A 62 1.32 3.15 3.02
C LEU A 62 2.56 3.41 3.89
N ARG A 63 2.49 4.41 4.78
CA ARG A 63 3.56 4.72 5.73
C ARG A 63 3.81 3.54 6.68
N ASP A 64 2.76 2.97 7.24
CA ASP A 64 2.86 1.86 8.20
C ASP A 64 3.40 0.59 7.53
N ALA A 65 2.97 0.29 6.30
CA ALA A 65 3.50 -0.82 5.51
C ALA A 65 5.00 -0.65 5.22
N ARG A 66 5.44 0.59 4.92
CA ARG A 66 6.85 0.90 4.70
C ARG A 66 7.68 0.74 5.97
N GLU A 67 7.20 1.23 7.10
CA GLU A 67 7.89 1.09 8.39
C GLU A 67 8.05 -0.37 8.79
N GLU A 68 7.04 -1.21 8.54
CA GLU A 68 7.14 -2.65 8.80
C GLU A 68 8.20 -3.32 7.92
N PHE A 69 8.24 -2.99 6.63
CA PHE A 69 9.28 -3.48 5.75
C PHE A 69 10.69 -3.05 6.19
N ASP A 70 10.86 -1.77 6.56
CA ASP A 70 12.14 -1.25 7.03
C ASP A 70 12.57 -1.95 8.34
N ARG A 71 11.63 -2.28 9.24
CA ARG A 71 11.89 -3.09 10.45
C ARG A 71 12.40 -4.49 10.10
N LEU A 72 11.79 -5.15 9.11
CA LEU A 72 12.25 -6.48 8.66
C LEU A 72 13.66 -6.41 8.09
N LEU A 73 13.96 -5.42 7.23
CA LEU A 73 15.30 -5.25 6.66
C LEU A 73 16.37 -4.99 7.73
N ALA A 74 16.03 -4.24 8.78
CA ALA A 74 16.94 -3.99 9.90
C ALA A 74 17.25 -5.27 10.70
N GLN A 75 16.30 -6.20 10.79
CA GLN A 75 16.47 -7.48 11.49
C GLN A 75 17.23 -8.51 10.64
N SER A 76 17.07 -8.49 9.33
CA SER A 76 17.72 -9.42 8.39
C SER A 76 19.20 -9.09 8.11
N ARG A 77 19.73 -7.96 8.61
CA ARG A 77 21.14 -7.57 8.42
C ARG A 77 22.03 -8.25 9.48
N PRO A 78 23.06 -9.05 9.11
CA PRO A 78 23.99 -9.60 10.08
C PRO A 78 24.80 -8.47 10.74
N ARG A 79 24.94 -8.54 12.07
CA ARG A 79 25.78 -7.62 12.86
C ARG A 79 27.26 -7.83 12.58
#